data_AF-A0A957UJF6-F1
#
_entry.id   AF-A0A957UJF6-F1
#
_cell.length_a   1.000
_cell.length_b   1.000
_cell.length_c   1.000
_cell.angle_alpha   90.00
_cell.angle_beta   90.00
_cell.angle_gamma   90.00
#
_symmetry.space_group_name_H-M   'P 1'
#
loop_
_entity.id
_entity.type
_entity.pdbx_description
1 polymer ?
#
loop_
_entity_poly.entity_id
_entity_poly.type
_entity_poly.pdbx_seq_one_letter_code
_entity_poly.pdbx_strand_id
1 'polypeptide(L)'
;VDIVQPDLRRAGGVTECLEIGLMADAFNIPYASHGGGIHLHVLAALPNTLFMESGLLPDGSSIKLIDGCYPLPEEPGFGVGPQ
;
A
#
# COMPACT_ATOMS: atom_id res chain seq x y z
N VAL A 1 -6.68 14.87 11.46
CA VAL A 1 -5.86 13.63 11.43
C VAL A 1 -4.52 14.01 10.86
N ASP A 2 -3.43 13.50 11.43
CA ASP A 2 -2.06 13.89 11.01
C ASP A 2 -1.46 12.94 9.96
N ILE A 3 -1.99 11.71 9.89
CA ILE A 3 -1.66 10.71 8.87
C ILE A 3 -3.00 10.08 8.45
N VAL A 4 -3.23 9.92 7.14
CA VAL A 4 -4.39 9.17 6.65
C VAL A 4 -4.05 7.68 6.53
N GLN A 5 -5.00 6.82 6.91
CA GLN A 5 -4.83 5.37 6.90
C GLN A 5 -6.03 4.64 6.29
N PRO A 6 -6.29 4.82 4.98
CA PRO A 6 -7.36 4.10 4.31
C PRO A 6 -7.03 2.60 4.19
N ASP A 7 -8.08 1.81 4.02
CA ASP A 7 -8.06 0.35 3.87
C ASP A 7 -8.80 0.00 2.57
N LEU A 8 -8.17 -0.76 1.68
CA LEU A 8 -8.76 -1.20 0.41
C LEU A 8 -10.14 -1.87 0.56
N ARG A 9 -10.38 -2.56 1.68
CA ARG A 9 -11.61 -3.33 1.95
C ARG A 9 -12.72 -2.49 2.57
N ARG A 10 -12.40 -1.30 3.09
CA ARG A 10 -13.36 -0.40 3.75
C ARG A 10 -13.66 0.83 2.92
N ALA A 11 -12.67 1.30 2.17
CA ALA A 11 -12.85 2.21 1.05
C ALA A 11 -13.37 1.44 -0.18
N GLY A 12 -13.47 2.11 -1.31
CA GLY A 12 -13.84 1.61 -2.63
C GLY A 12 -12.66 1.01 -3.39
N GLY A 13 -11.79 0.27 -2.71
CA GLY A 13 -10.62 -0.38 -3.32
C GLY A 13 -9.54 0.61 -3.79
N VAL A 14 -8.80 0.21 -4.84
CA VAL A 14 -7.62 0.94 -5.34
C VAL A 14 -7.99 2.35 -5.80
N THR A 15 -9.12 2.51 -6.50
CA THR A 15 -9.58 3.79 -7.03
C THR A 15 -9.82 4.81 -5.92
N GLU A 16 -10.68 4.49 -4.95
CA GLU A 16 -10.99 5.43 -3.87
C GLU A 16 -9.78 5.67 -2.95
N CYS A 17 -8.94 4.64 -2.73
CA CYS A 17 -7.71 4.83 -1.96
C CYS A 17 -6.71 5.79 -2.63
N LEU A 18 -6.65 5.82 -3.97
CA LEU A 18 -5.84 6.78 -4.72
C LEU A 18 -6.43 8.19 -4.62
N GLU A 19 -7.75 8.33 -4.76
CA GLU A 19 -8.44 9.62 -4.59
C GLU A 19 -8.25 10.19 -3.19
N ILE A 20 -8.41 9.36 -2.15
CA ILE A 20 -8.11 9.73 -0.76
C ILE A 20 -6.66 10.19 -0.61
N GLY A 21 -5.71 9.49 -1.24
CA GLY A 21 -4.30 9.84 -1.20
C GLY A 21 -3.98 11.18 -1.84
N LEU A 22 -4.53 11.44 -3.03
CA LEU A 22 -4.38 12.72 -3.74
C LEU A 22 -5.06 13.87 -2.98
N MET A 23 -6.21 13.62 -2.35
CA MET A 23 -6.82 14.59 -1.46
C MET A 23 -5.92 14.88 -0.27
N ALA A 24 -5.36 13.86 0.40
CA ALA A 24 -4.45 14.06 1.52
C ALA A 24 -3.17 14.84 1.12
N ASP A 25 -2.61 14.54 -0.05
CA ASP A 25 -1.45 15.24 -0.61
C ASP A 25 -1.71 16.74 -0.79
N ALA A 26 -2.90 17.12 -1.28
CA ALA A 26 -3.30 18.52 -1.41
C ALA A 26 -3.33 19.28 -0.06
N PHE A 27 -3.46 18.58 1.06
CA PHE A 27 -3.38 19.15 2.41
C PHE A 27 -2.01 18.94 3.08
N ASN A 28 -1.01 18.43 2.35
CA ASN A 28 0.30 18.03 2.87
C ASN A 28 0.20 17.00 4.02
N ILE A 29 -0.82 16.16 3.98
CA ILE A 29 -1.02 15.10 4.97
C ILE A 29 -0.42 13.81 4.41
N PRO A 30 0.52 13.18 5.13
CA PRO A 30 1.10 11.92 4.70
C PRO A 30 0.12 10.75 4.75
N TYR A 31 0.44 9.73 3.95
CA TYR A 31 -0.34 8.51 3.77
C TYR A 31 0.43 7.29 4.27
N ALA A 32 -0.20 6.49 5.13
CA ALA A 32 0.25 5.14 5.46
C ALA A 32 -0.87 4.14 5.19
N SER A 33 -0.59 2.97 4.65
CA SER A 33 -1.65 1.99 4.39
C SER A 33 -2.19 1.37 5.69
N HIS A 34 -3.48 1.03 5.71
CA HIS A 34 -3.98 -0.08 6.52
C HIS A 34 -4.08 -1.32 5.63
N GLY A 35 -3.36 -2.36 5.99
CA GLY A 35 -3.15 -3.56 5.22
C GLY A 35 -2.00 -3.45 4.22
N GLY A 36 -1.60 -4.62 3.71
CA GLY A 36 -0.55 -4.77 2.71
C GLY A 36 -1.07 -5.37 1.39
N GLY A 37 -0.20 -6.10 0.68
CA GLY A 37 -0.54 -6.72 -0.60
C GLY A 37 -0.76 -5.68 -1.70
N ILE A 38 -1.96 -5.67 -2.30
CA ILE A 38 -2.32 -4.78 -3.41
C ILE A 38 -2.13 -3.29 -3.06
N HIS A 39 -2.21 -2.92 -1.77
CA HIS A 39 -2.03 -1.53 -1.33
C HIS A 39 -0.65 -0.97 -1.69
N LEU A 40 0.36 -1.83 -1.85
CA LEU A 40 1.70 -1.44 -2.31
C LEU A 40 1.68 -0.63 -3.60
N HIS A 41 0.78 -0.97 -4.54
CA HIS A 41 0.67 -0.27 -5.82
C HIS A 41 0.08 1.14 -5.66
N VAL A 42 -0.85 1.33 -4.72
CA VAL A 42 -1.37 2.68 -4.40
C VAL A 42 -0.25 3.51 -3.77
N LEU A 43 0.54 2.91 -2.87
CA LEU A 43 1.64 3.61 -2.21
C LEU A 43 2.72 4.04 -3.22
N ALA A 44 3.04 3.20 -4.20
CA ALA A 44 4.00 3.52 -5.25
C ALA A 44 3.51 4.60 -6.23
N ALA A 45 2.21 4.83 -6.31
CA ALA A 45 1.60 5.81 -7.23
C ALA A 45 1.39 7.20 -6.59
N LEU A 46 1.60 7.34 -5.28
CA LEU A 46 1.35 8.58 -4.54
C LEU A 46 2.66 9.24 -4.08
N PRO A 47 2.75 10.58 -4.08
CA PRO A 47 3.97 11.31 -3.71
C PRO A 47 4.15 11.49 -2.19
N ASN A 48 3.13 11.26 -1.37
CA ASN A 48 3.05 11.60 0.05
C ASN A 48 3.05 10.37 0.98
N THR A 49 3.67 9.26 0.57
CA THR A 49 3.59 7.99 1.31
C THR A 49 4.70 7.83 2.33
N LEU A 50 4.38 7.22 3.47
CA LEU A 50 5.32 6.99 4.58
C LEU A 50 5.61 5.51 4.81
N PHE A 51 4.56 4.73 5.08
CA PHE A 51 4.70 3.34 5.51
C PHE A 51 3.64 2.44 4.88
N MET A 52 4.02 1.19 4.66
CA MET A 52 3.12 0.09 4.36
C MET A 52 2.95 -0.78 5.60
N GLU A 53 1.72 -1.03 6.02
CA GLU A 53 1.49 -2.02 7.07
C GLU A 53 1.88 -3.42 6.59
N SER A 54 2.72 -4.09 7.39
CA SER A 54 3.06 -5.49 7.20
C SER A 54 2.14 -6.38 8.02
N GLY A 55 1.69 -7.47 7.41
CA GLY A 55 1.15 -8.61 8.16
C GLY A 55 2.25 -9.41 8.87
N LEU A 56 1.86 -10.51 9.51
CA LEU A 56 2.82 -11.51 9.98
C LEU A 56 3.47 -12.20 8.78
N LEU A 57 4.80 -12.17 8.72
CA LEU A 57 5.62 -12.84 7.70
C LEU A 57 6.36 -14.03 8.34
N PRO A 58 5.72 -15.21 8.47
CA PRO A 58 6.40 -16.39 8.99
C PRO A 58 7.51 -16.88 8.04
N ASP A 59 8.41 -17.70 8.57
CA ASP A 59 9.45 -18.34 7.78
C ASP A 59 8.86 -19.11 6.59
N GLY A 60 9.42 -18.89 5.40
CA GLY A 60 8.92 -19.49 4.16
C GLY A 60 7.84 -18.68 3.42
N SER A 61 7.49 -17.49 3.91
CA SER A 61 6.61 -16.56 3.19
C SER A 61 7.13 -16.26 1.78
N SER A 62 6.23 -16.22 0.80
CA SER A 62 6.55 -15.83 -0.59
C SER A 62 6.97 -14.36 -0.69
N ILE A 63 6.44 -13.52 0.19
CA ILE A 63 6.81 -12.12 0.30
C ILE A 63 7.91 -11.97 1.34
N LYS A 64 8.98 -11.27 0.98
CA LYS A 64 10.11 -10.95 1.85
C LYS A 64 10.36 -9.45 1.86
N LEU A 65 10.64 -8.90 3.04
CA LEU A 65 11.17 -7.56 3.16
C LEU A 65 12.66 -7.57 2.84
N ILE A 66 13.10 -6.65 1.99
CA ILE A 66 14.51 -6.40 1.67
C ILE A 66 14.86 -5.06 2.27
N ASP A 67 15.78 -5.04 3.24
CA ASP A 67 16.17 -3.83 3.99
C ASP A 67 14.98 -3.04 4.57
N GLY A 68 13.95 -3.77 5.03
CA GLY A 68 12.74 -3.18 5.61
C GLY A 68 11.69 -2.72 4.59
N CYS A 69 11.93 -2.91 3.29
CA CYS A 69 11.04 -2.50 2.22
C CYS A 69 10.36 -3.69 1.54
N TYR A 70 9.11 -3.52 1.12
CA TYR A 70 8.46 -4.43 0.18
C TYR A 70 8.94 -4.13 -1.25
N PRO A 71 9.52 -5.12 -1.96
CA PRO A 71 9.85 -4.92 -3.37
C PRO A 71 8.57 -4.82 -4.20
N LEU A 72 8.56 -3.91 -5.18
CA LEU A 72 7.46 -3.84 -6.15
C LEU A 72 7.50 -5.06 -7.07
N PRO A 73 6.35 -5.70 -7.36
CA PRO A 73 6.29 -6.75 -8.38
C PRO A 73 6.67 -6.19 -9.75
N GLU A 74 7.46 -6.95 -10.52
CA GLU A 74 7.84 -6.62 -11.90
C GLU A 74 6.88 -7.21 -12.95
N GLU A 75 6.06 -8.18 -12.53
CA GLU A 75 5.08 -8.86 -13.39
C GLU A 75 3.82 -7.99 -13.61
N PRO A 76 3.10 -8.16 -14.74
CA PRO A 76 1.85 -7.45 -14.99
C PRO A 76 0.78 -7.68 -13.90
N GLY A 77 0.01 -6.62 -13.63
CA GLY A 77 -1.07 -6.66 -12.65
C GLY A 77 -0.57 -6.47 -11.22
N PHE A 78 -1.11 -7.26 -10.29
CA PHE A 78 -0.85 -7.09 -8.85
C PHE A 78 0.22 -8.04 -8.29
N GLY A 79 0.97 -8.75 -9.15
CA GLY A 79 2.01 -9.70 -8.71
C GLY A 79 1.48 -10.87 -7.85
N VAL A 80 0.18 -11.11 -7.84
CA VAL A 80 -0.44 -12.27 -7.18
C VAL A 80 -0.56 -13.39 -8.20
N GLY A 81 0.03 -14.55 -7.88
CA GLY A 81 -0.16 -15.78 -8.66
C GLY A 81 -1.63 -16.24 -8.63
N PRO A 82 -1.99 -17.26 -9.43
CA PRO A 82 -3.33 -17.85 -9.37
C PRO A 82 -3.66 -18.26 -7.93
N GLN A 83 -4.85 -17.86 -7.46
CA GLN A 83 -5.38 -18.17 -6.13
C GLN A 83 -5.82 -19.63 -6.03
#